data_AF-A0A352WPD3-F1
#
_entry.id   AF-A0A352WPD3-F1
#
_cell.length_a   1.000
_cell.length_b   1.000
_cell.length_c   1.000
_cell.angle_alpha   90.00
_cell.angle_beta   90.00
_cell.angle_gamma   90.00
#
_symmetry.space_group_name_H-M   'P 1'
#
loop_
_entity.id
_entity.type
_entity.pdbx_description
1 polymer ?
#
loop_
_entity_poly.entity_id
_entity_poly.type
_entity_poly.pdbx_seq_one_letter_code
_entity_poly.pdbx_strand_id
1 'polypeptide(L)'
;MIAMMRWLNLSGLGWALGLTLSVSVVNTGVAQRVCGLPAAAVCGYQHAACGAGLEGIPVDANTHIGPPEWYTPDVPRDATVIVNYNGFPEEAMLAFDYAVDIWSVLLTSDVTVRIDAFWTDLGAGALAQAGPSNLHQNFANAPISDTYYPAALANALAGEDLSEQSDLECTFNSTANWYLGTDGNTPVGTYDFVTAALHELAHGLGFIGSAYYTNGFGFLGTANIPYPYDHFTETQDSVALLDLPNGSQTLGAALTSDHIYWNGANGMEGVGGGRPRLYAPANYQVGSSYSHLNETTYSPGTPNSLMTPGLNTAESNHNPGPALLGIFVDMGWVIGGCQILEVEIGEQGACNPDSDTYTQALVLTYQAPPTTGLIQVNGSLFSLGDSPQTLVLTGLPSDGQAVHLDIGFTANSECSVFIPQAFTAPASCYCLTDLSENGLTEVQDLLLLLADFGCLVGCEGDVNGDGASNVEDVLAVLSAFGGSCP
;
A
#
# COMPACT_ATOMS: atom_id res chain seq x y z
N MET A 1 -27.46 -45.79 -66.18
CA MET A 1 -26.94 -47.01 -65.53
C MET A 1 -27.11 -46.78 -64.04
N ILE A 2 -28.18 -47.26 -63.39
CA ILE A 2 -28.45 -48.66 -62.95
C ILE A 2 -27.46 -49.02 -61.83
N ALA A 3 -27.84 -49.39 -60.59
CA ALA A 3 -29.09 -49.97 -60.04
C ALA A 3 -29.69 -49.09 -58.89
N MET A 4 -31.01 -49.01 -58.62
CA MET A 4 -31.96 -50.03 -58.09
C MET A 4 -31.49 -50.61 -56.73
N MET A 5 -32.22 -50.67 -55.61
CA MET A 5 -33.67 -50.64 -55.23
C MET A 5 -33.78 -50.17 -53.74
N ARG A 6 -34.92 -49.89 -53.07
CA ARG A 6 -36.39 -50.00 -53.36
C ARG A 6 -37.21 -48.98 -52.52
N TRP A 7 -38.52 -48.94 -52.76
CA TRP A 7 -39.60 -48.24 -52.04
C TRP A 7 -40.33 -49.13 -51.00
N LEU A 8 -40.93 -48.53 -49.96
CA LEU A 8 -42.28 -48.78 -49.35
C LEU A 8 -42.38 -48.00 -48.00
N ASN A 9 -43.17 -46.92 -47.80
CA ASN A 9 -44.63 -46.71 -47.71
C ASN A 9 -45.34 -47.04 -46.37
N LEU A 10 -46.21 -46.09 -45.95
CA LEU A 10 -47.40 -46.20 -45.08
C LEU A 10 -47.31 -46.18 -43.53
N SER A 11 -47.52 -44.97 -43.00
CA SER A 11 -48.59 -44.56 -42.04
C SER A 11 -48.95 -45.44 -40.82
N GLY A 12 -48.91 -44.81 -39.63
CA GLY A 12 -49.69 -45.20 -38.45
C GLY A 12 -49.77 -44.07 -37.42
N LEU A 13 -50.98 -43.58 -37.11
CA LEU A 13 -51.20 -42.63 -36.00
C LEU A 13 -51.14 -43.38 -34.66
N GLY A 14 -50.45 -42.80 -33.67
CA GLY A 14 -50.51 -43.25 -32.28
C GLY A 14 -50.26 -42.08 -31.34
N TRP A 15 -51.33 -41.55 -30.74
CA TRP A 15 -51.22 -40.60 -29.63
C TRP A 15 -50.85 -41.36 -28.36
N ALA A 16 -49.76 -40.97 -27.71
CA ALA A 16 -49.41 -41.42 -26.36
C ALA A 16 -48.89 -40.23 -25.54
N LEU A 17 -49.51 -39.98 -24.38
CA LEU A 17 -48.95 -39.08 -23.38
C LEU A 17 -47.64 -39.69 -22.86
N GLY A 18 -46.56 -38.91 -22.91
CA GLY A 18 -45.27 -39.26 -22.32
C GLY A 18 -44.86 -38.23 -21.28
N LEU A 19 -44.72 -38.65 -20.02
CA LEU A 19 -44.12 -37.87 -18.95
C LEU A 19 -42.70 -37.45 -19.36
N THR A 20 -42.43 -36.15 -19.48
CA THR A 20 -41.05 -35.65 -19.54
C THR A 20 -40.53 -35.49 -18.11
N LEU A 21 -39.70 -36.42 -17.65
CA LEU A 21 -38.93 -36.22 -16.43
C LEU A 21 -38.01 -35.00 -16.60
N SER A 22 -38.18 -34.01 -15.72
CA SER A 22 -37.19 -32.96 -15.50
C SER A 22 -35.97 -33.57 -14.80
N VAL A 23 -34.97 -33.99 -15.57
CA VAL A 23 -33.63 -34.28 -15.04
C VAL A 23 -32.84 -32.99 -15.05
N SER A 24 -32.58 -32.46 -13.84
CA SER A 24 -31.63 -31.38 -13.62
C SER A 24 -30.22 -31.85 -13.97
N VAL A 25 -29.73 -31.47 -15.14
CA VAL A 25 -28.32 -31.64 -15.50
C VAL A 25 -27.51 -30.62 -14.72
N VAL A 26 -26.67 -31.11 -13.82
CA VAL A 26 -25.71 -30.29 -13.06
C VAL A 26 -24.74 -29.65 -14.04
N ASN A 27 -24.66 -28.33 -14.05
CA ASN A 27 -23.78 -27.59 -14.96
C ASN A 27 -22.34 -27.61 -14.43
N THR A 28 -21.62 -28.72 -14.58
CA THR A 28 -20.19 -28.82 -14.26
C THR A 28 -19.37 -28.12 -15.35
N GLY A 29 -19.32 -26.80 -15.29
CA GLY A 29 -18.41 -25.99 -16.11
C GLY A 29 -16.97 -26.19 -15.64
N VAL A 30 -16.20 -27.02 -16.35
CA VAL A 30 -14.76 -27.16 -16.13
C VAL A 30 -14.03 -26.26 -17.11
N ALA A 31 -13.73 -25.04 -16.69
CA ALA A 31 -12.95 -24.09 -17.46
C ALA A 31 -11.45 -24.37 -17.24
N GLN A 32 -10.83 -25.12 -18.15
CA GLN A 32 -9.40 -25.43 -18.11
C GLN A 32 -8.70 -24.77 -19.30
N ARG A 33 -8.02 -23.64 -19.08
CA ARG A 33 -7.12 -23.02 -20.08
C ARG A 33 -5.85 -22.45 -19.45
N VAL A 34 -4.80 -23.25 -19.55
CA VAL A 34 -3.40 -22.87 -19.36
C VAL A 34 -2.98 -21.86 -20.45
N CYS A 35 -2.32 -20.77 -20.05
CA CYS A 35 -1.68 -19.84 -20.96
C CYS A 35 -0.25 -20.27 -21.34
N GLY A 36 -0.16 -21.15 -22.34
CA GLY A 36 0.85 -21.06 -23.40
C GLY A 36 2.35 -21.28 -23.08
N LEU A 37 2.77 -22.54 -22.90
CA LEU A 37 4.00 -23.11 -23.49
C LEU A 37 3.76 -24.62 -23.77
N PRO A 38 4.49 -25.28 -24.69
CA PRO A 38 4.25 -26.69 -25.02
C PRO A 38 4.62 -27.60 -23.85
N ALA A 39 3.94 -28.75 -23.76
CA ALA A 39 3.96 -29.65 -22.61
C ALA A 39 5.36 -29.91 -22.01
N ALA A 40 5.70 -29.16 -20.96
CA ALA A 40 6.35 -29.74 -19.80
C ALA A 40 5.53 -30.95 -19.32
N ALA A 41 6.19 -31.95 -18.75
CA ALA A 41 5.57 -33.23 -18.43
C ALA A 41 4.26 -33.04 -17.66
N VAL A 42 3.22 -33.77 -18.09
CA VAL A 42 1.86 -33.67 -17.53
C VAL A 42 1.91 -33.81 -16.00
N CYS A 43 1.71 -32.70 -15.28
CA CYS A 43 1.36 -32.72 -13.87
C CYS A 43 -0.02 -33.37 -13.75
N GLY A 44 -0.03 -34.69 -13.65
CA GLY A 44 -1.24 -35.47 -13.43
C GLY A 44 -1.82 -35.20 -12.04
N TYR A 45 -3.09 -35.57 -11.87
CA TYR A 45 -3.85 -35.45 -10.61
C TYR A 45 -3.36 -36.41 -9.49
N GLN A 46 -2.05 -36.52 -9.28
CA GLN A 46 -1.41 -37.22 -8.17
C GLN A 46 -0.17 -36.42 -7.74
N HIS A 47 -0.17 -35.95 -6.50
CA HIS A 47 0.83 -35.09 -5.87
C HIS A 47 2.27 -35.51 -6.20
N ALA A 48 2.97 -34.69 -6.98
CA ALA A 48 4.38 -34.84 -7.31
C ALA A 48 5.00 -33.48 -7.68
N ALA A 49 5.17 -32.64 -6.64
CA ALA A 49 6.02 -31.45 -6.61
C ALA A 49 6.11 -30.57 -7.89
N CYS A 50 5.15 -29.66 -8.06
CA CYS A 50 5.59 -28.26 -8.14
C CYS A 50 6.30 -27.98 -6.81
N GLY A 51 7.49 -27.38 -6.82
CA GLY A 51 8.32 -27.29 -5.62
C GLY A 51 7.54 -26.66 -4.45
N ALA A 52 7.74 -27.21 -3.24
CA ALA A 52 7.03 -26.77 -2.05
C ALA A 52 7.18 -25.26 -1.84
N GLY A 53 6.13 -24.62 -1.31
CA GLY A 53 6.19 -23.22 -0.86
C GLY A 53 7.03 -23.12 0.41
N LEU A 54 6.44 -22.65 1.50
CA LEU A 54 7.13 -22.59 2.79
C LEU A 54 7.57 -24.00 3.26
N GLU A 55 8.88 -24.21 3.43
CA GLU A 55 9.45 -25.49 3.90
C GLU A 55 9.50 -25.55 5.44
N GLY A 56 9.03 -26.64 6.03
CA GLY A 56 9.08 -26.85 7.48
C GLY A 56 10.41 -27.41 7.96
N ILE A 57 11.13 -26.65 8.79
CA ILE A 57 12.41 -27.06 9.38
C ILE A 57 12.18 -27.58 10.82
N PRO A 58 12.31 -28.90 11.09
CA PRO A 58 12.03 -29.51 12.39
C PRO A 58 13.19 -29.33 13.38
N VAL A 59 13.60 -28.09 13.61
CA VAL A 59 14.66 -27.68 14.54
C VAL A 59 14.16 -26.45 15.30
N ASP A 60 14.13 -26.51 16.63
CA ASP A 60 13.56 -25.41 17.43
C ASP A 60 14.44 -24.15 17.40
N ALA A 61 13.94 -23.07 16.78
CA ALA A 61 14.62 -21.77 16.76
C ALA A 61 14.50 -21.04 18.12
N ASN A 62 13.34 -21.14 18.77
CA ASN A 62 12.99 -20.43 20.02
C ASN A 62 13.07 -18.89 19.86
N THR A 63 12.53 -18.40 18.74
CA THR A 63 12.54 -16.99 18.33
C THR A 63 11.12 -16.44 18.28
N HIS A 64 10.96 -15.17 18.66
CA HIS A 64 9.67 -14.49 18.66
C HIS A 64 9.85 -13.03 18.21
N ILE A 65 9.08 -12.63 17.20
CA ILE A 65 8.89 -11.24 16.81
C ILE A 65 7.37 -10.99 16.84
N GLY A 66 6.93 -10.08 17.71
CA GLY A 66 5.54 -9.64 17.77
C GLY A 66 5.14 -8.78 16.57
N PRO A 67 3.85 -8.42 16.43
CA PRO A 67 3.36 -7.55 15.35
C PRO A 67 4.02 -6.16 15.35
N PRO A 68 3.85 -5.36 14.27
CA PRO A 68 4.31 -3.96 14.24
C PRO A 68 3.86 -3.19 15.49
N GLU A 69 4.73 -2.35 16.08
CA GLU A 69 4.46 -1.72 17.39
C GLU A 69 3.18 -0.86 17.45
N TRP A 70 2.74 -0.37 16.29
CA TRP A 70 1.54 0.45 16.12
C TRP A 70 0.28 -0.37 15.77
N TYR A 71 0.41 -1.67 15.50
CA TYR A 71 -0.74 -2.54 15.27
C TYR A 71 -1.48 -2.78 16.59
N THR A 72 -2.78 -2.51 16.60
CA THR A 72 -3.70 -2.82 17.70
C THR A 72 -5.02 -3.36 17.14
N PRO A 73 -5.80 -4.17 17.89
CA PRO A 73 -7.06 -4.71 17.39
C PRO A 73 -8.09 -3.65 16.95
N ASP A 74 -7.98 -2.41 17.46
CA ASP A 74 -8.92 -1.30 17.21
C ASP A 74 -8.41 -0.29 16.17
N VAL A 75 -7.19 -0.45 15.62
CA VAL A 75 -6.64 0.48 14.62
C VAL A 75 -7.46 0.44 13.31
N PRO A 76 -7.67 1.56 12.59
CA PRO A 76 -8.33 1.54 11.29
C PRO A 76 -7.64 0.58 10.31
N ARG A 77 -8.40 -0.08 9.42
CA ARG A 77 -7.85 -0.89 8.32
C ARG A 77 -7.93 -0.06 7.03
N ASP A 78 -6.81 0.10 6.34
CA ASP A 78 -6.67 0.88 5.10
C ASP A 78 -6.87 0.04 3.83
N ALA A 79 -6.96 -1.27 3.96
CA ALA A 79 -7.42 -2.19 2.93
C ALA A 79 -8.58 -3.05 3.46
N THR A 80 -9.62 -3.25 2.64
CA THR A 80 -10.68 -4.23 2.93
C THR A 80 -10.29 -5.59 2.35
N VAL A 81 -10.36 -6.65 3.16
CA VAL A 81 -10.05 -8.02 2.73
C VAL A 81 -11.26 -8.94 2.96
N ILE A 82 -11.56 -9.81 2.01
CA ILE A 82 -12.59 -10.85 2.12
C ILE A 82 -11.95 -12.22 1.88
N VAL A 83 -12.14 -13.15 2.81
CA VAL A 83 -11.59 -14.51 2.76
C VAL A 83 -12.68 -15.55 2.58
N ASN A 84 -12.54 -16.42 1.59
CA ASN A 84 -13.34 -17.62 1.39
C ASN A 84 -12.59 -18.83 1.98
N TYR A 85 -13.03 -19.29 3.14
CA TYR A 85 -12.41 -20.42 3.84
C TYR A 85 -12.91 -21.78 3.34
N ASN A 86 -11.99 -22.64 2.90
CA ASN A 86 -12.26 -23.97 2.36
C ASN A 86 -11.61 -25.06 3.24
N GLY A 87 -12.41 -25.68 4.10
CA GLY A 87 -12.00 -26.83 4.93
C GLY A 87 -11.23 -26.48 6.21
N PHE A 88 -11.05 -25.19 6.52
CA PHE A 88 -10.37 -24.73 7.72
C PHE A 88 -11.11 -25.16 9.02
N PRO A 89 -10.38 -25.52 10.09
CA PRO A 89 -10.93 -25.54 11.45
C PRO A 89 -11.07 -24.11 12.01
N GLU A 90 -12.03 -23.91 12.91
CA GLU A 90 -12.38 -22.61 13.50
C GLU A 90 -11.17 -21.88 14.13
N GLU A 91 -10.32 -22.61 14.87
CA GLU A 91 -9.09 -22.05 15.47
C GLU A 91 -8.09 -21.53 14.43
N ALA A 92 -7.99 -22.18 13.25
CA ALA A 92 -7.12 -21.71 12.18
C ALA A 92 -7.73 -20.55 11.39
N MET A 93 -9.06 -20.44 11.31
CA MET A 93 -9.72 -19.25 10.75
C MET A 93 -9.37 -18.02 11.59
N LEU A 94 -9.50 -18.09 12.92
CA LEU A 94 -9.17 -16.97 13.82
C LEU A 94 -7.70 -16.54 13.71
N ALA A 95 -6.79 -17.49 13.55
CA ALA A 95 -5.37 -17.19 13.37
C ALA A 95 -5.04 -16.66 11.97
N PHE A 96 -5.78 -17.05 10.92
CA PHE A 96 -5.64 -16.48 9.59
C PHE A 96 -6.25 -15.07 9.51
N ASP A 97 -7.43 -14.85 10.11
CA ASP A 97 -8.07 -13.54 10.24
C ASP A 97 -7.13 -12.54 10.95
N TYR A 98 -6.37 -12.98 11.96
CA TYR A 98 -5.35 -12.16 12.62
C TYR A 98 -4.17 -11.77 11.68
N ALA A 99 -3.70 -12.69 10.83
CA ALA A 99 -2.69 -12.39 9.81
C ALA A 99 -3.23 -11.44 8.72
N VAL A 100 -4.50 -11.61 8.34
CA VAL A 100 -5.21 -10.71 7.42
C VAL A 100 -5.40 -9.33 8.03
N ASP A 101 -5.73 -9.23 9.32
CA ASP A 101 -5.86 -7.95 10.02
C ASP A 101 -4.54 -7.16 9.99
N ILE A 102 -3.40 -7.80 10.28
CA ILE A 102 -2.07 -7.17 10.20
C ILE A 102 -1.82 -6.60 8.79
N TRP A 103 -2.08 -7.39 7.74
CA TRP A 103 -1.95 -6.93 6.36
C TRP A 103 -2.95 -5.81 5.99
N SER A 104 -4.17 -5.85 6.53
CA SER A 104 -5.25 -4.88 6.25
C SER A 104 -4.99 -3.50 6.83
N VAL A 105 -4.09 -3.38 7.82
CA VAL A 105 -3.62 -2.08 8.35
C VAL A 105 -2.32 -1.65 7.66
N LEU A 106 -1.48 -2.60 7.23
CA LEU A 106 -0.24 -2.30 6.51
C LEU A 106 -0.47 -1.80 5.09
N LEU A 107 -1.41 -2.40 4.36
CA LEU A 107 -1.70 -2.08 2.96
C LEU A 107 -2.79 -1.02 2.85
N THR A 108 -2.67 -0.17 1.84
CA THR A 108 -3.74 0.78 1.48
C THR A 108 -4.32 0.41 0.11
N SER A 109 -5.65 0.21 0.06
CA SER A 109 -6.36 -0.08 -1.18
C SER A 109 -7.85 0.26 -1.07
N ASP A 110 -8.32 1.14 -1.97
CA ASP A 110 -9.76 1.41 -2.16
C ASP A 110 -10.51 0.21 -2.78
N VAL A 111 -9.78 -0.76 -3.37
CA VAL A 111 -10.36 -1.99 -3.94
C VAL A 111 -10.20 -3.15 -2.94
N THR A 112 -11.30 -3.88 -2.71
CA THR A 112 -11.32 -5.03 -1.80
C THR A 112 -10.45 -6.17 -2.32
N VAL A 113 -9.52 -6.65 -1.49
CA VAL A 113 -8.71 -7.85 -1.79
C VAL A 113 -9.51 -9.11 -1.47
N ARG A 114 -9.61 -10.03 -2.43
CA ARG A 114 -10.32 -11.31 -2.29
C ARG A 114 -9.35 -12.48 -2.22
N ILE A 115 -9.55 -13.36 -1.24
CA ILE A 115 -8.66 -14.47 -0.94
C ILE A 115 -9.45 -15.78 -0.95
N ASP A 116 -9.00 -16.77 -1.70
CA ASP A 116 -9.42 -18.17 -1.50
C ASP A 116 -8.39 -18.90 -0.64
N ALA A 117 -8.81 -19.40 0.52
CA ALA A 117 -7.94 -20.07 1.49
C ALA A 117 -8.33 -21.55 1.64
N PHE A 118 -7.37 -22.46 1.44
CA PHE A 118 -7.58 -23.92 1.45
C PHE A 118 -6.82 -24.63 2.57
N TRP A 119 -7.49 -25.53 3.29
CA TRP A 119 -6.90 -26.39 4.32
C TRP A 119 -6.83 -27.84 3.83
N THR A 120 -5.71 -28.23 3.21
CA THR A 120 -5.61 -29.52 2.50
C THR A 120 -4.27 -30.22 2.74
N ASP A 121 -4.19 -31.53 2.53
CA ASP A 121 -2.95 -32.29 2.72
C ASP A 121 -1.98 -32.00 1.55
N LEU A 122 -0.87 -31.30 1.86
CA LEU A 122 0.20 -31.00 0.90
C LEU A 122 1.28 -32.09 0.85
N GLY A 123 1.18 -33.13 1.68
CA GLY A 123 2.22 -34.14 1.86
C GLY A 123 3.27 -33.72 2.90
N ALA A 124 4.42 -34.41 2.89
CA ALA A 124 5.49 -34.16 3.86
C ALA A 124 6.46 -33.07 3.38
N GLY A 125 6.85 -32.16 4.27
CA GLY A 125 7.89 -31.13 4.05
C GLY A 125 7.34 -29.74 3.72
N ALA A 126 6.29 -29.66 2.90
CA ALA A 126 5.58 -28.41 2.64
C ALA A 126 4.67 -28.04 3.83
N LEU A 127 4.80 -26.82 4.34
CA LEU A 127 3.88 -26.25 5.31
C LEU A 127 2.72 -25.54 4.61
N ALA A 128 3.02 -24.73 3.60
CA ALA A 128 2.01 -24.00 2.84
C ALA A 128 2.51 -23.67 1.41
N GLN A 129 1.65 -23.03 0.63
CA GLN A 129 1.94 -22.44 -0.67
C GLN A 129 0.87 -21.39 -1.02
N ALA A 130 1.25 -20.33 -1.71
CA ALA A 130 0.33 -19.30 -2.20
C ALA A 130 0.87 -18.56 -3.43
N GLY A 131 -0.01 -17.78 -4.05
CA GLY A 131 0.35 -16.88 -5.14
C GLY A 131 -0.87 -16.13 -5.69
N PRO A 132 -0.66 -15.15 -6.57
CA PRO A 132 -1.75 -14.46 -7.24
C PRO A 132 -2.50 -15.43 -8.17
N SER A 133 -3.83 -15.43 -8.07
CA SER A 133 -4.71 -16.31 -8.85
C SER A 133 -4.71 -15.97 -10.34
N ASN A 134 -4.43 -14.71 -10.66
CA ASN A 134 -4.35 -14.18 -12.01
C ASN A 134 -3.36 -12.99 -12.09
N LEU A 135 -3.06 -12.56 -13.31
CA LEU A 135 -2.09 -11.49 -13.59
C LEU A 135 -2.68 -10.51 -14.62
N HIS A 136 -2.47 -9.22 -14.39
CA HIS A 136 -2.94 -8.14 -15.27
C HIS A 136 -1.76 -7.34 -15.84
N GLN A 137 -1.91 -6.80 -17.04
CA GLN A 137 -0.89 -5.97 -17.70
C GLN A 137 -1.57 -4.84 -18.46
N ASN A 138 -0.86 -3.71 -18.65
CA ASN A 138 -1.30 -2.59 -19.48
C ASN A 138 -2.73 -2.07 -19.14
N PHE A 139 -3.06 -2.08 -17.85
CA PHE A 139 -4.28 -1.49 -17.28
C PHE A 139 -4.05 0.00 -16.94
N ALA A 140 -5.11 0.71 -16.51
CA ALA A 140 -5.00 2.12 -16.14
C ALA A 140 -4.04 2.32 -14.95
N ASN A 141 -3.25 3.39 -14.97
CA ASN A 141 -2.28 3.73 -13.92
C ASN A 141 -1.15 2.70 -13.64
N ALA A 142 -1.00 1.66 -14.46
CA ALA A 142 0.10 0.69 -14.33
C ALA A 142 1.48 1.42 -14.36
N PRO A 143 2.30 1.38 -13.29
CA PRO A 143 3.55 2.15 -13.21
C PRO A 143 4.58 1.79 -14.27
N ILE A 144 4.65 0.51 -14.66
CA ILE A 144 5.56 0.00 -15.68
C ILE A 144 4.74 -0.67 -16.78
N SER A 145 4.90 -0.21 -18.03
CA SER A 145 4.28 -0.83 -19.20
C SER A 145 4.85 -2.22 -19.48
N ASP A 146 4.07 -3.07 -20.17
CA ASP A 146 4.49 -4.42 -20.59
C ASP A 146 5.08 -5.24 -19.42
N THR A 147 4.37 -5.23 -18.29
CA THR A 147 4.69 -5.92 -17.05
C THR A 147 3.41 -6.57 -16.50
N TYR A 148 3.52 -7.82 -16.01
CA TYR A 148 2.41 -8.57 -15.40
C TYR A 148 2.37 -8.36 -13.89
N TYR A 149 1.38 -7.60 -13.43
CA TYR A 149 1.11 -7.33 -12.03
C TYR A 149 0.24 -8.44 -11.40
N PRO A 150 0.56 -8.88 -10.17
CA PRO A 150 -0.33 -9.65 -9.30
C PRO A 150 -1.72 -8.99 -9.18
N ALA A 151 -2.79 -9.79 -9.19
CA ALA A 151 -4.17 -9.30 -9.22
C ALA A 151 -4.49 -8.21 -8.17
N ALA A 152 -4.14 -8.46 -6.89
CA ALA A 152 -4.42 -7.53 -5.79
C ALA A 152 -3.71 -6.18 -5.99
N LEU A 153 -2.44 -6.20 -6.40
CA LEU A 153 -1.66 -4.99 -6.69
C LEU A 153 -2.18 -4.27 -7.94
N ALA A 154 -2.56 -5.01 -8.99
CA ALA A 154 -3.12 -4.44 -10.20
C ALA A 154 -4.46 -3.73 -9.94
N ASN A 155 -5.34 -4.35 -9.15
CA ASN A 155 -6.60 -3.78 -8.70
C ASN A 155 -6.38 -2.49 -7.88
N ALA A 156 -5.48 -2.53 -6.89
CA ALA A 156 -5.15 -1.36 -6.07
C ALA A 156 -4.61 -0.18 -6.90
N LEU A 157 -3.70 -0.45 -7.86
CA LEU A 157 -3.14 0.55 -8.77
C LEU A 157 -4.19 1.10 -9.77
N ALA A 158 -5.07 0.24 -10.28
CA ALA A 158 -6.12 0.64 -11.21
C ALA A 158 -7.20 1.52 -10.55
N GLY A 159 -7.45 1.33 -9.24
CA GLY A 159 -8.60 1.90 -8.54
C GLY A 159 -9.93 1.23 -8.90
N GLU A 160 -9.89 0.09 -9.59
CA GLU A 160 -11.05 -0.73 -9.91
C GLU A 160 -10.70 -2.23 -9.86
N ASP A 161 -11.73 -3.06 -9.70
CA ASP A 161 -11.57 -4.51 -9.73
C ASP A 161 -11.53 -5.02 -11.18
N LEU A 162 -10.39 -5.55 -11.60
CA LEU A 162 -10.11 -5.95 -12.98
C LEU A 162 -10.64 -7.35 -13.33
N SER A 163 -11.18 -8.11 -12.36
CA SER A 163 -11.59 -9.52 -12.51
C SER A 163 -12.75 -9.88 -11.57
N GLU A 164 -13.57 -10.88 -11.91
CA GLU A 164 -14.55 -11.44 -10.95
C GLU A 164 -13.96 -12.58 -10.08
N GLN A 165 -12.70 -12.95 -10.30
CA GLN A 165 -12.00 -14.03 -9.59
C GLN A 165 -11.31 -13.51 -8.33
N SER A 166 -11.18 -14.35 -7.30
CA SER A 166 -10.32 -14.06 -6.15
C SER A 166 -8.91 -13.68 -6.60
N ASP A 167 -8.28 -12.74 -5.90
CA ASP A 167 -7.07 -12.08 -6.35
C ASP A 167 -5.83 -12.93 -6.05
N LEU A 168 -5.86 -13.67 -4.94
CA LEU A 168 -4.84 -14.63 -4.54
C LEU A 168 -5.46 -15.92 -3.96
N GLU A 169 -4.71 -17.01 -4.10
CA GLU A 169 -5.02 -18.32 -3.52
C GLU A 169 -3.90 -18.70 -2.54
N CYS A 170 -4.28 -19.26 -1.39
CA CYS A 170 -3.35 -19.80 -0.40
C CYS A 170 -3.82 -21.19 0.08
N THR A 171 -2.87 -22.12 0.24
CA THR A 171 -3.14 -23.47 0.74
C THR A 171 -2.20 -23.81 1.88
N PHE A 172 -2.76 -24.27 3.00
CA PHE A 172 -2.02 -24.67 4.19
C PHE A 172 -2.16 -26.17 4.42
N ASN A 173 -1.06 -26.81 4.83
CA ASN A 173 -1.01 -28.25 5.04
C ASN A 173 -1.85 -28.67 6.25
N SER A 174 -2.97 -29.33 6.00
CA SER A 174 -3.90 -29.78 7.04
C SER A 174 -3.35 -30.85 7.99
N THR A 175 -2.17 -31.40 7.69
CA THR A 175 -1.51 -32.44 8.48
C THR A 175 -0.27 -31.95 9.27
N ALA A 176 0.15 -30.69 9.07
CA ALA A 176 1.31 -30.14 9.77
C ALA A 176 1.01 -29.85 11.26
N ASN A 177 2.06 -29.85 12.08
CA ASN A 177 1.96 -29.67 13.53
C ASN A 177 1.88 -28.18 13.91
N TRP A 178 0.74 -27.56 13.61
CA TRP A 178 0.51 -26.13 13.78
C TRP A 178 0.31 -25.70 15.23
N TYR A 179 0.86 -24.53 15.54
CA TYR A 179 0.43 -23.68 16.64
C TYR A 179 -0.52 -22.61 16.11
N LEU A 180 -1.76 -22.60 16.61
CA LEU A 180 -2.84 -21.71 16.15
C LEU A 180 -3.07 -20.51 17.11
N GLY A 181 -2.13 -20.23 18.01
CA GLY A 181 -2.21 -19.06 18.89
C GLY A 181 -1.70 -17.79 18.21
N THR A 182 -2.30 -16.65 18.55
CA THR A 182 -1.97 -15.33 18.00
C THR A 182 -1.06 -14.48 18.91
N ASP A 183 -0.49 -15.10 19.96
CA ASP A 183 0.42 -14.43 20.91
C ASP A 183 1.92 -14.67 20.60
N GLY A 184 2.21 -15.53 19.61
CA GLY A 184 3.56 -15.93 19.20
C GLY A 184 4.32 -16.79 20.21
N ASN A 185 3.66 -17.32 21.26
CA ASN A 185 4.29 -18.22 22.24
C ASN A 185 4.39 -19.67 21.73
N THR A 186 4.91 -19.83 20.52
CA THR A 186 4.99 -21.08 19.74
C THR A 186 5.73 -22.19 20.49
N PRO A 187 5.07 -23.30 20.87
CA PRO A 187 5.70 -24.40 21.58
C PRO A 187 6.78 -25.14 20.76
N VAL A 188 7.75 -25.73 21.47
CA VAL A 188 8.76 -26.63 20.89
C VAL A 188 8.12 -27.74 20.05
N GLY A 189 8.70 -27.99 18.87
CA GLY A 189 8.21 -28.97 17.89
C GLY A 189 6.95 -28.57 17.13
N THR A 190 6.38 -27.38 17.31
CA THR A 190 5.25 -26.85 16.52
C THR A 190 5.68 -25.70 15.60
N TYR A 191 4.98 -25.50 14.50
CA TYR A 191 5.18 -24.38 13.57
C TYR A 191 4.14 -23.29 13.81
N ASP A 192 4.53 -22.03 13.83
CA ASP A 192 3.61 -20.92 14.03
C ASP A 192 2.74 -20.65 12.78
N PHE A 193 1.42 -20.82 12.92
CA PHE A 193 0.53 -20.70 11.78
C PHE A 193 0.33 -19.26 11.31
N VAL A 194 0.33 -18.28 12.21
CA VAL A 194 0.22 -16.85 11.84
C VAL A 194 1.42 -16.43 11.00
N THR A 195 2.63 -16.86 11.38
CA THR A 195 3.87 -16.61 10.63
C THR A 195 3.77 -17.18 9.21
N ALA A 196 3.33 -18.44 9.06
CA ALA A 196 3.08 -19.04 7.76
C ALA A 196 1.99 -18.30 6.97
N ALA A 197 0.90 -17.88 7.61
CA ALA A 197 -0.18 -17.14 6.96
C ALA A 197 0.29 -15.77 6.44
N LEU A 198 1.03 -15.00 7.24
CA LEU A 198 1.60 -13.71 6.83
C LEU A 198 2.55 -13.85 5.64
N HIS A 199 3.40 -14.88 5.65
CA HIS A 199 4.34 -15.21 4.58
C HIS A 199 3.62 -15.52 3.25
N GLU A 200 2.65 -16.44 3.29
CA GLU A 200 1.91 -16.87 2.11
C GLU A 200 1.00 -15.76 1.55
N LEU A 201 0.43 -14.92 2.43
CA LEU A 201 -0.26 -13.69 2.03
C LEU A 201 0.69 -12.76 1.26
N ALA A 202 1.95 -12.61 1.67
CA ALA A 202 2.93 -11.80 0.96
C ALA A 202 3.17 -12.31 -0.49
N HIS A 203 3.29 -13.63 -0.69
CA HIS A 203 3.38 -14.19 -2.05
C HIS A 203 2.15 -13.86 -2.90
N GLY A 204 0.94 -14.01 -2.34
CA GLY A 204 -0.31 -13.66 -3.02
C GLY A 204 -0.44 -12.17 -3.37
N LEU A 205 0.01 -11.30 -2.47
CA LEU A 205 0.04 -9.84 -2.64
C LEU A 205 1.12 -9.36 -3.62
N GLY A 206 2.12 -10.20 -3.91
CA GLY A 206 3.06 -9.97 -5.01
C GLY A 206 4.53 -10.25 -4.72
N PHE A 207 4.92 -10.78 -3.56
CA PHE A 207 6.30 -11.19 -3.30
C PHE A 207 6.69 -12.44 -4.12
N ILE A 208 6.70 -12.31 -5.45
CA ILE A 208 6.91 -13.41 -6.39
C ILE A 208 7.58 -12.88 -7.65
N GLY A 209 8.74 -13.44 -7.96
CA GLY A 209 9.43 -13.21 -9.21
C GLY A 209 9.01 -14.21 -10.29
N SER A 210 9.25 -13.87 -11.56
CA SER A 210 8.90 -14.73 -12.69
C SER A 210 10.00 -15.74 -13.08
N ALA A 211 11.06 -15.86 -12.28
CA ALA A 211 12.22 -16.67 -12.64
C ALA A 211 11.88 -18.16 -12.76
N TYR A 212 12.50 -18.78 -13.76
CA TYR A 212 12.44 -20.21 -13.98
C TYR A 212 13.82 -20.74 -14.38
N TYR A 213 14.17 -21.93 -13.92
CA TYR A 213 15.45 -22.57 -14.19
C TYR A 213 15.24 -24.00 -14.67
N THR A 214 15.89 -24.37 -15.78
CA THR A 214 15.86 -25.74 -16.29
C THR A 214 17.16 -26.09 -17.03
N ASN A 215 17.73 -27.25 -16.71
CA ASN A 215 18.92 -27.82 -17.38
C ASN A 215 20.13 -26.87 -17.49
N GLY A 216 20.34 -25.98 -16.50
CA GLY A 216 21.43 -24.99 -16.51
C GLY A 216 21.09 -23.65 -17.18
N PHE A 217 19.87 -23.49 -17.71
CA PHE A 217 19.40 -22.26 -18.35
C PHE A 217 18.38 -21.56 -17.45
N GLY A 218 18.58 -20.25 -17.25
CA GLY A 218 17.67 -19.39 -16.51
C GLY A 218 16.76 -18.61 -17.46
N PHE A 219 15.56 -18.34 -17.00
CA PHE A 219 14.49 -17.64 -17.72
C PHE A 219 13.84 -16.61 -16.81
N LEU A 220 13.40 -15.50 -17.40
CA LEU A 220 12.55 -14.47 -16.77
C LEU A 220 11.39 -14.11 -17.69
N GLY A 221 10.28 -13.73 -17.08
CA GLY A 221 9.04 -13.27 -17.68
C GLY A 221 8.13 -14.37 -18.19
N THR A 222 6.85 -14.31 -17.81
CA THR A 222 5.80 -15.14 -18.41
C THR A 222 5.59 -14.69 -19.86
N ALA A 223 5.87 -15.58 -20.82
CA ALA A 223 5.94 -15.23 -22.25
C ALA A 223 6.94 -14.10 -22.60
N ASN A 224 8.03 -13.96 -21.82
CA ASN A 224 9.02 -12.86 -21.84
C ASN A 224 8.50 -11.51 -21.31
N ILE A 225 7.38 -11.49 -20.60
CA ILE A 225 6.85 -10.29 -19.94
C ILE A 225 7.16 -10.40 -18.43
N PRO A 226 7.99 -9.51 -17.85
CA PRO A 226 8.40 -9.57 -16.45
C PRO A 226 7.25 -9.23 -15.49
N TYR A 227 7.45 -9.52 -14.21
CA TYR A 227 6.65 -9.06 -13.08
C TYR A 227 7.31 -7.82 -12.46
N PRO A 228 6.60 -6.99 -11.66
CA PRO A 228 7.20 -5.82 -11.01
C PRO A 228 8.45 -6.17 -10.20
N TYR A 229 8.43 -7.33 -9.54
CA TYR A 229 9.55 -7.89 -8.78
C TYR A 229 10.85 -7.97 -9.60
N ASP A 230 10.77 -8.42 -10.86
CA ASP A 230 11.96 -8.76 -11.65
C ASP A 230 12.78 -7.53 -12.02
N HIS A 231 12.12 -6.38 -12.21
CA HIS A 231 12.73 -5.09 -12.57
C HIS A 231 13.72 -4.59 -11.51
N PHE A 232 13.57 -5.02 -10.26
CA PHE A 232 14.41 -4.61 -9.14
C PHE A 232 15.49 -5.64 -8.76
N THR A 233 15.65 -6.71 -9.55
CA THR A 233 16.65 -7.76 -9.25
C THR A 233 17.95 -7.57 -10.04
N GLU A 234 19.07 -7.60 -9.34
CA GLU A 234 20.41 -7.49 -9.93
C GLU A 234 21.42 -8.50 -9.37
N THR A 235 22.49 -8.72 -10.13
CA THR A 235 23.65 -9.50 -9.70
C THR A 235 24.50 -8.72 -8.70
N GLN A 236 25.44 -9.41 -8.03
CA GLN A 236 26.43 -8.76 -7.16
C GLN A 236 27.13 -7.54 -7.80
N ASP A 237 27.39 -7.60 -9.11
CA ASP A 237 28.07 -6.55 -9.88
C ASP A 237 27.13 -5.44 -10.41
N SER A 238 25.89 -5.36 -9.90
CA SER A 238 24.85 -4.40 -10.30
C SER A 238 24.46 -4.46 -11.79
N VAL A 239 24.46 -5.67 -12.35
CA VAL A 239 23.82 -5.93 -13.64
C VAL A 239 22.39 -6.41 -13.37
N ALA A 240 21.39 -5.68 -13.85
CA ALA A 240 19.99 -6.08 -13.75
C ALA A 240 19.77 -7.45 -14.41
N LEU A 241 18.98 -8.33 -13.79
CA LEU A 241 18.78 -9.67 -14.33
C LEU A 241 18.01 -9.68 -15.66
N LEU A 242 17.18 -8.66 -15.90
CA LEU A 242 16.49 -8.46 -17.18
C LEU A 242 17.44 -8.06 -18.34
N ASP A 243 18.64 -7.53 -18.05
CA ASP A 243 19.68 -7.26 -19.05
C ASP A 243 20.46 -8.53 -19.43
N LEU A 244 20.34 -9.62 -18.65
CA LEU A 244 20.95 -10.90 -18.99
C LEU A 244 20.14 -11.61 -20.08
N PRO A 245 20.78 -12.29 -21.06
CA PRO A 245 20.04 -12.95 -22.13
C PRO A 245 19.05 -13.98 -21.59
N ASN A 246 17.77 -13.81 -21.91
CA ASN A 246 16.71 -14.72 -21.48
C ASN A 246 16.91 -16.13 -22.06
N GLY A 247 16.64 -17.18 -21.28
CA GLY A 247 16.87 -18.57 -21.69
C GLY A 247 18.34 -18.92 -21.88
N SER A 248 19.24 -18.37 -21.05
CA SER A 248 20.70 -18.56 -21.17
C SER A 248 21.34 -19.20 -19.93
N GLN A 249 22.53 -19.76 -20.11
CA GLN A 249 23.35 -20.24 -19.01
C GLN A 249 23.91 -19.10 -18.15
N THR A 250 24.02 -17.88 -18.69
CA THR A 250 24.44 -16.69 -17.92
C THR A 250 23.38 -16.34 -16.87
N LEU A 251 22.11 -16.26 -17.28
CA LEU A 251 20.99 -16.06 -16.36
C LEU A 251 20.81 -17.27 -15.42
N GLY A 252 21.00 -18.49 -15.92
CA GLY A 252 20.96 -19.70 -15.09
C GLY A 252 22.03 -19.73 -13.99
N ALA A 253 23.24 -19.25 -14.28
CA ALA A 253 24.31 -19.11 -13.30
C ALA A 253 24.01 -17.99 -12.28
N ALA A 254 23.38 -16.89 -12.69
CA ALA A 254 22.94 -15.84 -11.76
C ALA A 254 21.89 -16.39 -10.78
N LEU A 255 20.86 -17.10 -11.28
CA LEU A 255 19.81 -17.75 -10.47
C LEU A 255 20.30 -18.85 -9.53
N THR A 256 21.55 -19.28 -9.64
CA THR A 256 22.20 -20.30 -8.79
C THR A 256 23.50 -19.79 -8.14
N SER A 257 23.67 -18.47 -8.05
CA SER A 257 24.92 -17.84 -7.59
C SER A 257 25.02 -17.63 -6.09
N ASP A 258 23.92 -17.72 -5.34
CA ASP A 258 23.71 -17.17 -3.99
C ASP A 258 23.95 -15.64 -3.91
N HIS A 259 24.01 -14.94 -5.05
CA HIS A 259 24.45 -13.54 -5.16
C HIS A 259 23.52 -12.70 -6.05
N ILE A 260 22.21 -12.87 -5.84
CA ILE A 260 21.16 -11.96 -6.33
C ILE A 260 20.77 -10.98 -5.23
N TYR A 261 20.51 -9.74 -5.63
CA TYR A 261 20.21 -8.62 -4.75
C TYR A 261 19.04 -7.81 -5.29
N TRP A 262 18.29 -7.17 -4.38
CA TRP A 262 17.27 -6.17 -4.69
C TRP A 262 17.90 -4.77 -4.80
N ASN A 263 17.45 -3.95 -5.76
CA ASN A 263 17.97 -2.60 -6.00
C ASN A 263 16.93 -1.47 -5.92
N GLY A 264 15.69 -1.77 -5.55
CA GLY A 264 14.69 -0.77 -5.21
C GLY A 264 15.04 -0.02 -3.92
N ALA A 265 14.80 1.30 -3.90
CA ALA A 265 15.30 2.19 -2.87
C ALA A 265 14.67 1.92 -1.49
N ASN A 266 13.38 1.61 -1.45
CA ASN A 266 12.65 1.39 -0.20
C ASN A 266 13.05 0.04 0.43
N GLY A 267 13.23 -1.00 -0.39
CA GLY A 267 13.79 -2.28 0.06
C GLY A 267 15.22 -2.13 0.59
N MET A 268 16.04 -1.29 -0.05
CA MET A 268 17.39 -0.94 0.43
C MET A 268 17.38 -0.18 1.77
N GLU A 269 16.45 0.74 1.97
CA GLU A 269 16.24 1.40 3.27
C GLU A 269 15.79 0.40 4.34
N GLY A 270 14.89 -0.52 3.98
CA GLY A 270 14.33 -1.54 4.88
C GLY A 270 15.33 -2.56 5.45
N VAL A 271 16.57 -2.60 4.92
CA VAL A 271 17.69 -3.37 5.50
C VAL A 271 18.71 -2.50 6.26
N GLY A 272 18.41 -1.22 6.48
CA GLY A 272 19.33 -0.25 7.10
C GLY A 272 20.37 0.33 6.12
N GLY A 273 20.10 0.26 4.82
CA GLY A 273 21.02 0.64 3.75
C GLY A 273 21.84 -0.55 3.20
N GLY A 274 22.18 -0.46 1.91
CA GLY A 274 22.72 -1.59 1.15
C GLY A 274 21.61 -2.38 0.46
N ARG A 275 21.98 -3.42 -0.30
CA ARG A 275 21.04 -4.17 -1.15
C ARG A 275 20.51 -5.43 -0.44
N PRO A 276 19.18 -5.63 -0.32
CA PRO A 276 18.63 -6.86 0.23
C PRO A 276 19.09 -8.08 -0.57
N ARG A 277 19.63 -9.10 0.09
CA ARG A 277 20.06 -10.34 -0.58
C ARG A 277 18.89 -11.29 -0.77
N LEU A 278 18.69 -11.79 -1.99
CA LEU A 278 17.66 -12.76 -2.31
C LEU A 278 18.19 -14.21 -2.18
N TYR A 279 17.28 -15.16 -2.01
CA TYR A 279 17.59 -16.58 -1.92
C TYR A 279 17.82 -17.18 -3.30
N ALA A 280 19.08 -17.43 -3.66
CA ALA A 280 19.46 -17.94 -4.98
C ALA A 280 20.44 -19.14 -4.87
N PRO A 281 20.09 -20.19 -4.11
CA PRO A 281 21.01 -21.27 -3.73
C PRO A 281 21.68 -21.96 -4.94
N ALA A 282 22.86 -22.54 -4.71
CA ALA A 282 23.65 -23.25 -5.73
C ALA A 282 22.89 -24.40 -6.43
N ASN A 283 21.86 -24.96 -5.77
CA ASN A 283 20.88 -25.84 -6.40
C ASN A 283 19.55 -25.10 -6.44
N TYR A 284 19.07 -24.74 -7.62
CA TYR A 284 17.78 -24.07 -7.77
C TYR A 284 16.63 -24.93 -7.22
N GLN A 285 15.91 -24.40 -6.24
CA GLN A 285 14.69 -24.96 -5.69
C GLN A 285 13.50 -24.27 -6.35
N VAL A 286 12.66 -25.03 -7.06
CA VAL A 286 11.38 -24.53 -7.57
C VAL A 286 10.50 -24.14 -6.37
N GLY A 287 9.74 -23.06 -6.46
CA GLY A 287 8.96 -22.52 -5.34
C GLY A 287 9.78 -21.57 -4.46
N SER A 288 10.96 -22.00 -4.01
CA SER A 288 11.75 -21.26 -3.02
C SER A 288 12.78 -20.28 -3.63
N SER A 289 13.51 -20.67 -4.67
CA SER A 289 14.56 -19.81 -5.25
C SER A 289 13.99 -18.57 -5.93
N TYR A 290 14.75 -17.47 -5.89
CA TYR A 290 14.47 -16.14 -6.44
C TYR A 290 13.34 -15.35 -5.75
N SER A 291 12.25 -15.99 -5.34
CA SER A 291 11.08 -15.34 -4.70
C SER A 291 11.16 -15.25 -3.17
N HIS A 292 12.36 -15.30 -2.58
CA HIS A 292 12.57 -15.26 -1.13
C HIS A 292 13.76 -14.40 -0.73
N LEU A 293 13.77 -13.90 0.51
CA LEU A 293 14.93 -13.31 1.16
C LEU A 293 15.93 -14.39 1.58
N ASN A 294 17.22 -14.04 1.60
CA ASN A 294 18.29 -15.00 1.86
C ASN A 294 18.35 -15.49 3.32
N GLU A 295 17.97 -16.75 3.56
CA GLU A 295 17.97 -17.46 4.86
C GLU A 295 19.24 -17.24 5.73
N THR A 296 20.42 -17.24 5.09
CA THR A 296 21.70 -17.06 5.81
C THR A 296 21.95 -15.59 6.21
N THR A 297 21.27 -14.65 5.55
CA THR A 297 21.39 -13.21 5.79
C THR A 297 20.35 -12.72 6.82
N TYR A 298 19.16 -13.31 6.80
CA TYR A 298 18.03 -12.96 7.67
C TYR A 298 17.56 -14.16 8.49
N SER A 299 18.46 -14.73 9.29
CA SER A 299 18.13 -15.90 10.11
C SER A 299 16.92 -15.69 11.03
N PRO A 300 16.28 -16.77 11.51
CA PRO A 300 15.17 -16.73 12.43
C PRO A 300 15.31 -15.73 13.57
N GLY A 301 14.24 -14.99 13.84
CA GLY A 301 14.22 -13.94 14.87
C GLY A 301 14.91 -12.61 14.48
N THR A 302 15.30 -12.42 13.21
CA THR A 302 15.67 -11.10 12.69
C THR A 302 14.44 -10.37 12.10
N PRO A 303 14.36 -9.03 12.15
CA PRO A 303 13.18 -8.28 11.68
C PRO A 303 12.74 -8.54 10.23
N ASN A 304 13.64 -9.06 9.40
CA ASN A 304 13.41 -9.32 7.98
C ASN A 304 13.36 -10.84 7.66
N SER A 305 13.15 -11.70 8.67
CA SER A 305 13.12 -13.16 8.46
C SER A 305 11.82 -13.70 7.86
N LEU A 306 10.71 -12.94 7.85
CA LEU A 306 9.41 -13.50 7.46
C LEU A 306 9.42 -14.16 6.06
N MET A 307 10.10 -13.55 5.09
CA MET A 307 10.17 -14.05 3.70
C MET A 307 11.41 -14.89 3.39
N THR A 308 12.02 -15.53 4.38
CA THR A 308 12.98 -16.62 4.10
C THR A 308 12.21 -17.92 3.77
N PRO A 309 12.79 -18.85 2.99
CA PRO A 309 12.06 -20.01 2.46
C PRO A 309 11.73 -21.10 3.47
N GLY A 310 12.35 -21.07 4.66
CA GLY A 310 12.09 -22.03 5.73
C GLY A 310 11.40 -21.39 6.93
N LEU A 311 10.50 -22.15 7.58
CA LEU A 311 9.98 -21.84 8.92
C LEU A 311 10.45 -22.91 9.91
N ASN A 312 11.16 -22.49 10.95
CA ASN A 312 11.59 -23.39 12.02
C ASN A 312 10.44 -23.76 12.97
N THR A 313 10.58 -24.88 13.70
CA THR A 313 9.71 -25.10 14.87
C THR A 313 10.06 -24.11 15.98
N ALA A 314 9.09 -23.74 16.81
CA ALA A 314 9.24 -22.71 17.85
C ALA A 314 9.83 -21.38 17.33
N GLU A 315 9.54 -21.03 16.08
CA GLU A 315 9.74 -19.71 15.51
C GLU A 315 8.38 -19.04 15.35
N SER A 316 8.26 -17.79 15.81
CA SER A 316 7.19 -16.88 15.39
C SER A 316 7.76 -15.56 14.88
N ASN A 317 7.20 -15.09 13.78
CA ASN A 317 7.37 -13.72 13.30
C ASN A 317 6.02 -13.19 12.82
N HIS A 318 5.40 -12.32 13.62
CA HIS A 318 4.11 -11.71 13.32
C HIS A 318 4.25 -10.33 12.65
N ASN A 319 5.43 -10.02 12.11
CA ASN A 319 5.76 -8.75 11.49
C ASN A 319 6.34 -8.96 10.08
N PRO A 320 5.70 -8.43 9.02
CA PRO A 320 6.24 -8.43 7.66
C PRO A 320 7.67 -7.90 7.53
N GLY A 321 8.05 -6.93 8.38
CA GLY A 321 9.41 -6.43 8.45
C GLY A 321 9.72 -5.35 7.42
N PRO A 322 10.64 -4.42 7.74
CA PRO A 322 10.90 -3.25 6.92
C PRO A 322 11.42 -3.56 5.50
N ALA A 323 12.15 -4.65 5.29
CA ALA A 323 12.64 -5.02 3.96
C ALA A 323 11.51 -5.50 3.02
N LEU A 324 10.58 -6.33 3.51
CA LEU A 324 9.42 -6.76 2.71
C LEU A 324 8.52 -5.58 2.38
N LEU A 325 8.21 -4.74 3.37
CA LEU A 325 7.38 -3.55 3.19
C LEU A 325 8.03 -2.57 2.20
N GLY A 326 9.33 -2.36 2.28
CA GLY A 326 10.09 -1.57 1.31
C GLY A 326 10.04 -2.16 -0.11
N ILE A 327 10.23 -3.47 -0.25
CA ILE A 327 10.09 -4.18 -1.54
C ILE A 327 8.68 -4.01 -2.13
N PHE A 328 7.65 -4.02 -1.30
CA PHE A 328 6.27 -3.75 -1.72
C PHE A 328 6.07 -2.30 -2.20
N VAL A 329 6.65 -1.30 -1.52
CA VAL A 329 6.61 0.09 -1.98
C VAL A 329 7.33 0.26 -3.32
N ASP A 330 8.51 -0.34 -3.49
CA ASP A 330 9.25 -0.33 -4.76
C ASP A 330 8.42 -0.93 -5.91
N MET A 331 7.67 -2.01 -5.64
CA MET A 331 6.76 -2.63 -6.61
C MET A 331 5.49 -1.82 -6.93
N GLY A 332 5.13 -0.83 -6.10
CA GLY A 332 3.98 0.05 -6.29
C GLY A 332 2.83 -0.11 -5.28
N TRP A 333 2.97 -0.92 -4.22
CA TRP A 333 2.03 -0.87 -3.10
C TRP A 333 2.19 0.43 -2.32
N VAL A 334 1.10 0.97 -1.76
CA VAL A 334 1.18 1.99 -0.72
C VAL A 334 1.07 1.32 0.64
N ILE A 335 2.02 1.63 1.52
CA ILE A 335 2.14 1.05 2.86
C ILE A 335 1.93 2.12 3.93
N GLY A 336 1.17 1.80 4.98
CA GLY A 336 1.00 2.64 6.16
C GLY A 336 -0.04 3.75 6.03
N GLY A 337 -0.95 3.66 5.06
CA GLY A 337 -2.14 4.52 5.02
C GLY A 337 -1.90 5.92 4.49
N CYS A 338 -2.94 6.74 4.66
CA CYS A 338 -2.85 8.18 4.46
C CYS A 338 -1.84 8.77 5.46
N GLN A 339 -0.82 9.48 4.95
CA GLN A 339 0.15 10.18 5.79
C GLN A 339 0.54 11.53 5.18
N ILE A 340 0.75 12.53 6.04
CA ILE A 340 1.47 13.76 5.68
C ILE A 340 2.94 13.52 6.02
N LEU A 341 3.74 13.28 4.99
CA LEU A 341 5.14 12.87 5.10
C LEU A 341 6.06 14.05 5.41
N GLU A 342 5.82 15.20 4.78
CA GLU A 342 6.64 16.41 4.94
C GLU A 342 5.82 17.68 4.76
N VAL A 343 6.21 18.73 5.48
CA VAL A 343 5.63 20.07 5.40
C VAL A 343 6.77 21.08 5.33
N GLU A 344 7.14 21.49 4.12
CA GLU A 344 8.14 22.56 3.94
C GLU A 344 7.48 23.93 4.06
N ILE A 345 8.13 24.84 4.78
CA ILE A 345 7.71 26.25 4.86
C ILE A 345 8.30 26.98 3.64
N GLY A 346 7.42 27.40 2.73
CA GLY A 346 7.77 28.10 1.50
C GLY A 346 7.92 29.61 1.67
N GLU A 347 7.79 30.34 0.55
CA GLU A 347 7.86 31.80 0.54
C GLU A 347 6.81 32.45 1.46
N GLN A 348 7.29 33.33 2.33
CA GLN A 348 6.46 34.18 3.18
C GLN A 348 6.33 35.55 2.51
N GLY A 349 5.10 35.99 2.27
CA GLY A 349 4.81 37.34 1.81
C GLY A 349 5.15 38.39 2.87
N ALA A 350 5.52 39.59 2.42
CA ALA A 350 5.55 40.73 3.31
C ALA A 350 4.13 41.02 3.86
N CYS A 351 4.06 41.63 5.05
CA CYS A 351 2.81 42.18 5.55
C CYS A 351 2.25 43.23 4.58
N ASN A 352 0.94 43.18 4.34
CA ASN A 352 0.22 44.11 3.48
C ASN A 352 -0.19 45.37 4.27
N PRO A 353 0.28 46.57 3.90
CA PRO A 353 -0.04 47.81 4.61
C PRO A 353 -1.52 48.21 4.54
N ASP A 354 -2.33 47.61 3.67
CA ASP A 354 -3.77 47.92 3.60
C ASP A 354 -4.62 47.03 4.54
N SER A 355 -4.07 45.93 5.07
CA SER A 355 -4.87 44.89 5.75
C SER A 355 -4.20 44.22 6.95
N ASP A 356 -3.00 44.64 7.34
CA ASP A 356 -2.11 44.01 8.34
C ASP A 356 -1.92 42.49 8.20
N THR A 357 -2.15 41.96 7.00
CA THR A 357 -2.10 40.52 6.75
C THR A 357 -1.05 40.15 5.71
N TYR A 358 -0.56 38.92 5.78
CA TYR A 358 0.43 38.37 4.87
C TYR A 358 -0.04 37.05 4.25
N THR A 359 0.80 36.49 3.39
CA THR A 359 0.61 35.17 2.77
C THR A 359 1.74 34.23 3.19
N GLN A 360 1.44 32.93 3.31
CA GLN A 360 2.45 31.91 3.57
C GLN A 360 2.26 30.75 2.59
N ALA A 361 3.28 30.46 1.78
CA ALA A 361 3.32 29.22 1.02
C ALA A 361 3.76 28.05 1.92
N LEU A 362 3.15 26.89 1.72
CA LEU A 362 3.53 25.60 2.30
C LEU A 362 3.66 24.61 1.16
N VAL A 363 4.65 23.74 1.18
CA VAL A 363 4.73 22.58 0.29
C VAL A 363 4.46 21.33 1.10
N LEU A 364 3.37 20.64 0.79
CA LEU A 364 2.94 19.42 1.47
C LEU A 364 3.32 18.20 0.64
N THR A 365 4.10 17.30 1.22
CA THR A 365 4.30 15.95 0.69
C THR A 365 3.43 15.00 1.50
N TYR A 366 2.54 14.27 0.83
CA TYR A 366 1.66 13.27 1.44
C TYR A 366 1.53 12.02 0.56
N GLN A 367 1.10 10.91 1.17
CA GLN A 367 0.77 9.65 0.51
C GLN A 367 -0.67 9.22 0.82
N ALA A 368 -1.26 8.42 -0.07
CA ALA A 368 -2.64 7.91 0.00
C ALA A 368 -3.68 8.88 0.60
N PRO A 369 -3.79 10.11 0.08
CA PRO A 369 -4.83 11.03 0.54
C PRO A 369 -6.21 10.43 0.24
N PRO A 370 -7.25 10.72 1.04
CA PRO A 370 -8.59 10.20 0.77
C PRO A 370 -9.10 10.65 -0.60
N THR A 371 -9.74 9.76 -1.34
CA THR A 371 -10.27 10.03 -2.69
C THR A 371 -11.37 11.10 -2.75
N THR A 372 -11.85 11.57 -1.59
CA THR A 372 -12.83 12.66 -1.46
C THR A 372 -12.43 13.60 -0.32
N GLY A 373 -13.04 14.79 -0.27
CA GLY A 373 -12.77 15.79 0.77
C GLY A 373 -11.77 16.85 0.33
N LEU A 374 -11.18 17.51 1.32
CA LEU A 374 -10.31 18.68 1.17
C LEU A 374 -9.12 18.57 2.13
N ILE A 375 -8.04 19.29 1.87
CA ILE A 375 -6.97 19.52 2.84
C ILE A 375 -7.40 20.69 3.72
N GLN A 376 -7.36 20.53 5.04
CA GLN A 376 -7.52 21.62 6.00
C GLN A 376 -6.13 22.06 6.49
N VAL A 377 -5.93 23.38 6.64
CA VAL A 377 -4.77 23.98 7.31
C VAL A 377 -5.27 25.08 8.23
N ASN A 378 -5.18 24.89 9.55
CA ASN A 378 -5.72 25.81 10.57
C ASN A 378 -7.19 26.22 10.28
N GLY A 379 -8.00 25.31 9.76
CA GLY A 379 -9.39 25.54 9.36
C GLY A 379 -9.60 26.16 7.97
N SER A 380 -8.53 26.60 7.28
CA SER A 380 -8.59 26.99 5.86
C SER A 380 -8.65 25.74 4.97
N LEU A 381 -9.50 25.73 3.94
CA LEU A 381 -9.76 24.56 3.12
C LEU A 381 -9.18 24.69 1.70
N PHE A 382 -8.50 23.64 1.25
CA PHE A 382 -7.84 23.55 -0.05
C PHE A 382 -8.30 22.30 -0.81
N SER A 383 -8.44 22.41 -2.12
CA SER A 383 -8.70 21.26 -2.99
C SER A 383 -7.53 20.28 -2.97
N LEU A 384 -7.82 19.00 -2.83
CA LEU A 384 -6.84 17.94 -3.01
C LEU A 384 -6.25 17.98 -4.43
N GLY A 385 -4.94 17.82 -4.55
CA GLY A 385 -4.22 17.69 -5.82
C GLY A 385 -3.11 16.64 -5.75
N ASP A 386 -2.18 16.69 -6.70
CA ASP A 386 -1.03 15.80 -6.76
C ASP A 386 0.02 16.17 -5.69
N SER A 387 0.63 15.15 -5.09
CA SER A 387 1.72 15.29 -4.12
C SER A 387 3.08 15.37 -4.83
N PRO A 388 4.01 16.27 -4.45
CA PRO A 388 3.85 17.31 -3.43
C PRO A 388 3.02 18.50 -3.92
N GLN A 389 2.10 18.98 -3.07
CA GLN A 389 1.19 20.09 -3.38
C GLN A 389 1.64 21.39 -2.70
N THR A 390 1.77 22.48 -3.45
CA THR A 390 1.93 23.82 -2.87
C THR A 390 0.58 24.42 -2.50
N LEU A 391 0.41 24.78 -1.22
CA LEU A 391 -0.72 25.56 -0.71
C LEU A 391 -0.27 26.98 -0.38
N VAL A 392 -1.11 27.98 -0.61
CA VAL A 392 -0.85 29.37 -0.21
C VAL A 392 -1.93 29.82 0.77
N LEU A 393 -1.54 29.94 2.03
CA LEU A 393 -2.35 30.60 3.05
C LEU A 393 -2.38 32.11 2.76
N THR A 394 -3.54 32.73 2.89
CA THR A 394 -3.74 34.17 2.63
C THR A 394 -4.56 34.81 3.75
N GLY A 395 -4.32 36.11 4.01
CA GLY A 395 -5.04 36.82 5.06
C GLY A 395 -4.62 36.42 6.48
N LEU A 396 -3.39 35.92 6.65
CA LEU A 396 -2.84 35.58 7.96
C LEU A 396 -2.48 36.87 8.74
N PRO A 397 -2.75 36.99 10.05
CA PRO A 397 -2.48 38.20 10.83
C PRO A 397 -0.99 38.40 11.08
N SER A 398 -0.47 39.59 10.77
CA SER A 398 0.95 39.94 10.95
C SER A 398 1.19 40.41 12.40
N ASP A 399 1.28 39.49 13.36
CA ASP A 399 1.38 39.82 14.79
C ASP A 399 2.78 39.58 15.40
N GLY A 400 3.75 39.19 14.57
CA GLY A 400 5.09 38.79 14.98
C GLY A 400 5.16 37.53 15.85
N GLN A 401 4.06 36.79 16.02
CA GLN A 401 4.01 35.58 16.86
C GLN A 401 4.42 34.32 16.10
N ALA A 402 4.70 33.26 16.85
CA ALA A 402 4.93 31.93 16.29
C ALA A 402 3.60 31.30 15.88
N VAL A 403 3.52 30.85 14.63
CA VAL A 403 2.34 30.19 14.05
C VAL A 403 2.48 28.68 14.21
N HIS A 404 1.43 28.05 14.75
CA HIS A 404 1.29 26.59 14.77
C HIS A 404 0.56 26.14 13.50
N LEU A 405 0.87 24.95 12.99
CA LEU A 405 0.15 24.35 11.88
C LEU A 405 -0.57 23.09 12.36
N ASP A 406 -1.88 23.06 12.17
CA ASP A 406 -2.75 21.89 12.23
C ASP A 406 -3.19 21.61 10.79
N ILE A 407 -2.69 20.51 10.20
CA ILE A 407 -2.93 20.13 8.81
C ILE A 407 -3.56 18.73 8.79
N GLY A 408 -4.59 18.51 7.98
CA GLY A 408 -5.18 17.18 7.83
C GLY A 408 -6.19 17.07 6.69
N PHE A 409 -6.69 15.87 6.42
CA PHE A 409 -7.71 15.65 5.38
C PHE A 409 -9.12 15.59 5.97
N THR A 410 -10.07 16.35 5.42
CA THR A 410 -11.43 16.43 5.99
C THR A 410 -12.23 15.14 5.90
N ALA A 411 -11.81 14.19 5.06
CA ALA A 411 -12.44 12.87 4.92
C ALA A 411 -11.77 11.78 5.77
N ASN A 412 -10.58 12.04 6.34
CA ASN A 412 -9.90 11.15 7.29
C ASN A 412 -9.21 12.01 8.36
N SER A 413 -9.87 12.20 9.50
CA SER A 413 -9.38 13.03 10.62
C SER A 413 -8.07 12.53 11.23
N GLU A 414 -7.85 11.21 11.18
CA GLU A 414 -6.65 10.59 11.74
C GLU A 414 -5.42 10.85 10.85
N CYS A 415 -5.64 11.14 9.56
CA CYS A 415 -4.60 11.61 8.65
C CYS A 415 -4.39 13.12 8.83
N SER A 416 -3.73 13.47 9.94
CA SER A 416 -3.39 14.85 10.31
C SER A 416 -2.01 14.94 10.96
N VAL A 417 -1.41 16.13 10.91
CA VAL A 417 -0.14 16.46 11.57
C VAL A 417 -0.24 17.83 12.25
N PHE A 418 0.27 17.90 13.48
CA PHE A 418 0.37 19.13 14.25
C PHE A 418 1.85 19.53 14.41
N ILE A 419 2.23 20.68 13.85
CA ILE A 419 3.58 21.23 13.89
C ILE A 419 3.56 22.50 14.76
N PRO A 420 4.07 22.44 16.01
CA PRO A 420 4.09 23.60 16.88
C PRO A 420 5.17 24.60 16.44
N GLN A 421 4.84 25.90 16.45
CA GLN A 421 5.78 26.98 16.13
C GLN A 421 6.51 26.78 14.77
N ALA A 422 5.76 26.33 13.76
CA ALA A 422 6.28 25.96 12.44
C ALA A 422 7.04 27.11 11.76
N PHE A 423 6.58 28.36 11.96
CA PHE A 423 7.25 29.57 11.50
C PHE A 423 6.81 30.77 12.35
N THR A 424 7.42 31.94 12.13
CA THR A 424 7.03 33.20 12.76
C THR A 424 6.32 34.09 11.74
N ALA A 425 5.21 34.70 12.12
CA ALA A 425 4.56 35.73 11.30
C ALA A 425 5.46 36.96 11.15
N PRO A 426 5.33 37.74 10.06
CA PRO A 426 5.85 39.11 10.01
C PRO A 426 5.32 39.91 11.21
N ALA A 427 6.11 40.86 11.69
CA ALA A 427 5.58 41.89 12.56
C ALA A 427 4.52 42.71 11.82
N SER A 428 3.56 43.26 12.57
CA SER A 428 2.55 44.19 12.07
C SER A 428 3.23 45.30 11.28
N CYS A 429 2.63 45.65 10.14
CA CYS A 429 3.10 46.71 9.24
C CYS A 429 2.05 47.79 9.03
N TYR A 430 0.84 47.61 9.56
CA TYR A 430 -0.26 48.54 9.41
C TYR A 430 -0.74 49.03 10.77
N CYS A 431 -0.87 50.34 10.90
CA CYS A 431 -1.28 51.00 12.13
C CYS A 431 -2.54 51.81 11.87
N LEU A 432 -3.71 51.15 11.91
CA LEU A 432 -5.04 51.79 11.79
C LEU A 432 -5.26 52.98 12.75
N THR A 433 -4.42 53.09 13.78
CA THR A 433 -4.51 54.12 14.82
C THR A 433 -3.51 55.27 14.67
N ASP A 434 -2.60 55.23 13.67
CA ASP A 434 -1.75 56.35 13.25
C ASP A 434 -2.35 57.02 12.01
N LEU A 435 -3.42 57.79 12.26
CA LEU A 435 -4.11 58.59 11.25
C LEU A 435 -3.25 59.75 10.73
N SER A 436 -2.12 60.04 11.38
CA SER A 436 -1.21 61.13 11.02
C SER A 436 0.00 60.68 10.18
N GLU A 437 0.13 59.38 9.89
CA GLU A 437 1.24 58.76 9.15
C GLU A 437 2.63 59.09 9.74
N ASN A 438 2.74 59.24 11.07
CA ASN A 438 3.93 59.76 11.72
C ASN A 438 4.81 58.71 12.43
N GLY A 439 4.36 57.45 12.47
CA GLY A 439 5.02 56.33 13.13
C GLY A 439 4.65 56.15 14.60
N LEU A 440 3.60 56.81 15.10
CA LEU A 440 3.15 56.72 16.50
C LEU A 440 1.62 56.82 16.59
N THR A 441 1.01 56.00 17.45
CA THR A 441 -0.36 56.25 17.91
C THR A 441 -0.33 57.29 19.03
N GLU A 442 -0.64 58.55 18.74
CA GLU A 442 -0.52 59.63 19.72
C GLU A 442 -1.76 60.58 19.79
N VAL A 443 -1.57 61.74 20.42
CA VAL A 443 -2.64 62.74 20.59
C VAL A 443 -3.13 63.24 19.23
N GLN A 444 -2.26 63.30 18.23
CA GLN A 444 -2.60 63.82 16.91
C GLN A 444 -3.63 62.94 16.20
N ASP A 445 -3.53 61.63 16.32
CA ASP A 445 -4.42 60.65 15.68
C ASP A 445 -5.77 60.64 16.36
N LEU A 446 -5.79 60.65 17.69
CA LEU A 446 -7.01 60.83 18.46
C LEU A 446 -7.73 62.14 18.11
N LEU A 447 -6.99 63.22 17.79
CA LEU A 447 -7.58 64.48 17.34
C LEU A 447 -8.08 64.44 15.89
N LEU A 448 -7.45 63.66 15.00
CA LEU A 448 -7.92 63.43 13.62
C LEU A 448 -9.22 62.64 13.62
N LEU A 449 -9.27 61.54 14.37
CA LEU A 449 -10.48 60.75 14.60
C LEU A 449 -11.61 61.60 15.19
N LEU A 450 -11.33 62.38 16.24
CA LEU A 450 -12.32 63.27 16.85
C LEU A 450 -12.78 64.42 15.95
N ALA A 451 -12.06 64.73 14.87
CA ALA A 451 -12.48 65.70 13.86
C ALA A 451 -13.48 65.12 12.85
N ASP A 452 -13.43 63.81 12.58
CA ASP A 452 -14.35 63.08 11.71
C ASP A 452 -15.54 62.46 12.46
N PHE A 453 -15.41 62.29 13.78
CA PHE A 453 -16.34 61.61 14.69
C PHE A 453 -17.83 61.90 14.42
N GLY A 454 -18.58 60.82 14.17
CA GLY A 454 -19.98 60.87 13.74
C GLY A 454 -20.17 60.86 12.22
N CYS A 455 -19.09 60.73 11.44
CA CYS A 455 -19.17 60.34 10.03
C CYS A 455 -19.83 58.95 9.87
N LEU A 456 -20.52 58.75 8.73
CA LEU A 456 -21.27 57.53 8.38
C LEU A 456 -21.02 57.03 6.94
N VAL A 457 -20.14 57.67 6.17
CA VAL A 457 -19.82 57.33 4.77
C VAL A 457 -18.40 57.81 4.43
N GLY A 458 -17.48 56.89 4.15
CA GLY A 458 -16.13 57.23 3.68
C GLY A 458 -15.31 57.99 4.72
N CYS A 459 -15.37 57.51 5.96
CA CYS A 459 -14.80 58.17 7.13
C CYS A 459 -13.30 57.88 7.21
N GLU A 460 -12.50 58.92 7.45
CA GLU A 460 -11.07 58.79 7.70
C GLU A 460 -10.81 58.32 9.14
N GLY A 461 -11.73 58.60 10.07
CA GLY A 461 -11.68 58.16 11.47
C GLY A 461 -12.34 56.79 11.75
N ASP A 462 -12.66 56.01 10.72
CA ASP A 462 -13.16 54.62 10.83
C ASP A 462 -11.97 53.67 10.85
N VAL A 463 -11.43 53.44 12.04
CA VAL A 463 -10.20 52.65 12.27
C VAL A 463 -10.51 51.18 12.58
N ASN A 464 -11.78 50.82 12.80
CA ASN A 464 -12.22 49.44 12.94
C ASN A 464 -12.80 48.85 11.63
N GLY A 465 -13.09 49.69 10.63
CA GLY A 465 -13.65 49.30 9.33
C GLY A 465 -15.16 49.01 9.35
N ASP A 466 -15.91 49.52 10.34
CA ASP A 466 -17.36 49.29 10.49
C ASP A 466 -18.23 50.20 9.59
N GLY A 467 -17.62 51.22 8.99
CA GLY A 467 -18.25 52.21 8.11
C GLY A 467 -18.59 53.54 8.77
N ALA A 468 -18.31 53.73 10.07
CA ALA A 468 -18.70 54.93 10.81
C ALA A 468 -17.76 55.27 11.99
N SER A 469 -16.99 56.36 11.86
CA SER A 469 -16.17 56.88 12.98
C SER A 469 -17.01 57.15 14.24
N ASN A 470 -16.80 56.37 15.30
CA ASN A 470 -17.62 56.38 16.50
C ASN A 470 -16.79 56.13 17.79
N VAL A 471 -17.46 55.72 18.89
CA VAL A 471 -16.79 55.48 20.18
C VAL A 471 -15.90 54.23 20.13
N GLU A 472 -16.25 53.25 19.30
CA GLU A 472 -15.46 52.03 19.14
C GLU A 472 -14.09 52.34 18.51
N ASP A 473 -14.03 53.24 17.53
CA ASP A 473 -12.79 53.78 16.95
C ASP A 473 -11.94 54.54 17.97
N VAL A 474 -12.58 55.41 18.78
CA VAL A 474 -11.89 56.12 19.87
C VAL A 474 -11.24 55.12 20.84
N LEU A 475 -11.92 54.02 21.15
CA LEU A 475 -11.39 52.97 22.02
C LEU A 475 -10.27 52.17 21.35
N ALA A 476 -10.34 51.93 20.03
CA ALA A 476 -9.26 51.31 19.27
C ALA A 476 -7.97 52.18 19.33
N VAL A 477 -8.05 53.48 19.00
CA VAL A 477 -6.91 54.42 19.10
C VAL A 477 -6.37 54.49 20.54
N LEU A 478 -7.26 54.58 21.54
CA LEU A 478 -6.84 54.60 22.95
C LEU A 478 -6.20 53.29 23.41
N SER A 479 -6.53 52.15 22.80
CA SER A 479 -5.92 50.85 23.14
C SER A 479 -4.48 50.70 22.64
N ALA A 480 -4.14 51.37 21.54
CA ALA A 480 -2.79 51.41 20.96
C ALA A 480 -1.97 52.66 21.37
N PHE A 481 -2.56 53.59 22.14
CA PHE A 481 -1.99 54.90 22.45
C PHE A 481 -0.61 54.84 23.13
N GLY A 482 0.36 55.55 22.55
CA GLY A 482 1.77 55.52 22.93
C GLY A 482 2.55 54.35 22.30
N GLY A 483 1.91 53.53 21.46
CA GLY A 483 2.55 52.54 20.61
C GLY A 483 3.34 53.20 19.48
N SER A 484 4.47 52.58 19.13
CA SER A 484 5.21 52.91 17.92
C SER A 484 4.68 52.10 16.75
N CYS A 485 4.25 52.79 15.71
CA CYS A 485 3.90 52.20 14.42
C CYS A 485 5.17 52.03 13.56
N PRO A 486 5.22 51.02 12.67
CA PRO A 486 6.38 50.73 11.80
C PRO A 486 6.74 51.83 10.79
#